data_AF-A0A2I3HZV5-F1
#
_entry.id   AF-A0A2I3HZV5-F1
#
_cell.length_a   1.000
_cell.length_b   1.000
_cell.length_c   1.000
_cell.angle_alpha   90.00
_cell.angle_beta   90.00
_cell.angle_gamma   90.00
#
_symmetry.space_group_name_H-M   'P 1'
#
loop_
_entity.id
_entity.type
_entity.pdbx_description
1 polymer ?
#
loop_
_entity_poly.entity_id
_entity_poly.type
_entity_poly.pdbx_seq_one_letter_code
_entity_poly.pdbx_strand_id
1 'polypeptide(L)'
;MIPNGYLMFEDENFIESSVAKLNALRKSGQFCDVRLQVCGHEMLAHRAVLACCSPYLFEIFNSDSDPHGISHVKFDDLNPEAVEVLLNYAYTAQLKADKELVKDVYSAAKKLKMDRVKQVCGDYLLSRMDVTSCISYRNFASCMGDSRLLNKVDAYIQEHLLQISEEEEFLKLPRLKVQTLYYSADHKLLDGNLLDGQAEVFGSDDDHIQFVQKKPPRENGHKQISSSSTGCLSSPNATVQSPKHEWKIVASEKTSNNTYLCLAVLDGIFCVIFLHGRNSPQSSPTSTPKLSKSLSFEMQQDELIEKPMSPMQYARSGLGTAEMNGKLIAAGGYNREECLRTVECYDPHTDHWSFLAPMRTPRARFQMAVLMGQLYVVGGSNGHSDDLSCGEMYDSNIDDWIPVPELRTNRCNAGVCALNGKLYIVGGSDPYGQKGLKNCDVFDPVTKLWTSCAPLNIRRHQSAVCELGGYLYIIGGAESWNCLNTVERYNPENNTWTLIAPMNVARRGAGVAVLNGKLFVCGGFDGSHAISCVEMYDPTRNEWKMMGNMTSPRSNAGIATVGNTIYAVGGFDGNEFLNTVEVYNLESNEWSPYTKIFQF
;
A
#
# COMPACT_ATOMS: atom_id res chain seq x y z
N MET A 1 34.44 -49.48 54.73
CA MET A 1 34.88 -48.13 54.31
C MET A 1 33.63 -47.33 54.02
N ILE A 2 33.32 -46.36 54.88
CA ILE A 2 32.28 -45.36 54.65
C ILE A 2 32.88 -44.34 53.67
N PRO A 3 32.36 -44.17 52.46
CA PRO A 3 32.72 -43.00 51.68
C PRO A 3 31.90 -41.82 52.26
N ASN A 4 32.50 -41.04 53.17
CA ASN A 4 32.02 -39.74 53.71
C ASN A 4 30.92 -39.75 54.82
N GLY A 5 31.27 -40.04 56.08
CA GLY A 5 30.31 -40.27 57.18
C GLY A 5 29.48 -39.07 57.71
N TYR A 6 28.18 -39.02 57.36
CA TYR A 6 27.13 -38.22 58.00
C TYR A 6 25.75 -38.96 57.99
N LEU A 7 24.84 -38.67 58.94
CA LEU A 7 23.43 -39.14 58.95
C LEU A 7 22.56 -38.19 58.13
N MET A 8 21.88 -38.70 57.10
CA MET A 8 20.92 -37.97 56.28
C MET A 8 19.51 -38.53 56.52
N PHE A 9 18.55 -37.66 56.88
CA PHE A 9 17.12 -37.97 56.99
C PHE A 9 16.32 -36.94 56.19
N GLU A 10 15.42 -37.41 55.34
CA GLU A 10 14.57 -36.61 54.47
C GLU A 10 13.10 -36.91 54.79
N ASP A 11 12.37 -35.95 55.36
CA ASP A 11 10.94 -36.07 55.66
C ASP A 11 10.12 -35.57 54.47
N GLU A 12 9.65 -36.52 53.66
CA GLU A 12 8.87 -36.24 52.45
C GLU A 12 7.54 -35.51 52.74
N ASN A 13 6.99 -35.60 53.96
CA ASN A 13 5.69 -35.02 54.32
C ASN A 13 5.79 -33.63 54.96
N PHE A 14 6.98 -33.21 55.41
CA PHE A 14 7.16 -31.96 56.15
C PHE A 14 6.71 -30.74 55.34
N ILE A 15 7.03 -30.72 54.04
CA ILE A 15 6.71 -29.61 53.14
C ILE A 15 5.19 -29.47 52.97
N GLU A 16 4.50 -30.57 52.69
CA GLU A 16 3.04 -30.56 52.50
C GLU A 16 2.30 -30.12 53.77
N SER A 17 2.70 -30.64 54.94
CA SER A 17 2.12 -30.24 56.23
C SER A 17 2.37 -28.76 56.55
N SER A 18 3.55 -28.25 56.25
CA SER A 18 3.92 -26.86 56.51
C SER A 18 3.13 -25.89 55.63
N VAL A 19 3.02 -26.18 54.34
CA VAL A 19 2.24 -25.38 53.38
C VAL A 19 0.75 -25.38 53.73
N ALA A 20 0.18 -26.52 54.15
CA ALA A 20 -1.21 -26.60 54.61
C ALA A 20 -1.47 -25.73 55.85
N LYS A 21 -0.55 -25.72 56.83
CA LYS A 21 -0.65 -24.87 58.02
C LYS A 21 -0.54 -23.38 57.67
N LEU A 22 0.37 -23.00 56.76
CA LEU A 22 0.46 -21.62 56.26
C LEU A 22 -0.84 -21.17 55.58
N ASN A 23 -1.51 -22.05 54.83
CA ASN A 23 -2.80 -21.73 54.23
C ASN A 23 -3.89 -21.49 55.28
N ALA A 24 -3.91 -22.30 56.35
CA ALA A 24 -4.86 -22.13 57.45
C ALA A 24 -4.65 -20.79 58.18
N LEU A 25 -3.39 -20.42 58.44
CA LEU A 25 -3.04 -19.11 59.01
C LEU A 25 -3.50 -17.95 58.11
N ARG A 26 -3.29 -18.07 56.79
CA ARG A 26 -3.79 -17.07 55.84
C ARG A 26 -5.30 -16.91 55.92
N LYS A 27 -6.04 -18.04 55.89
CA LYS A 27 -7.52 -18.02 55.92
C LYS A 27 -8.09 -17.45 57.22
N SER A 28 -7.37 -17.55 58.33
CA SER A 28 -7.74 -16.90 59.60
C SER A 28 -7.21 -15.47 59.74
N GLY A 29 -6.46 -14.97 58.75
CA GLY A 29 -5.84 -13.63 58.77
C GLY A 29 -4.67 -13.50 59.74
N GLN A 30 -4.17 -14.61 60.30
CA GLN A 30 -3.08 -14.60 61.27
C GLN A 30 -1.74 -14.41 60.56
N PHE A 31 -0.92 -13.50 61.09
CA PHE A 31 0.41 -13.15 60.57
C PHE A 31 0.45 -12.64 59.12
N CYS A 32 -0.71 -12.33 58.53
CA CYS A 32 -0.78 -11.67 57.24
C CYS A 32 -0.25 -10.23 57.35
N ASP A 33 0.83 -9.97 56.63
CA ASP A 33 1.60 -8.72 56.60
C ASP A 33 1.51 -8.03 55.22
N VAL A 34 0.65 -8.51 54.33
CA VAL A 34 0.29 -7.85 53.06
C VAL A 34 -1.21 -7.92 52.80
N ARG A 35 -1.72 -6.82 52.23
CA ARG A 35 -3.06 -6.68 51.68
C ARG A 35 -2.99 -6.41 50.18
N LEU A 36 -3.56 -7.31 49.40
CA LEU A 36 -3.78 -7.11 47.97
C LEU A 36 -5.19 -6.53 47.77
N GLN A 37 -5.29 -5.39 47.10
CA GLN A 37 -6.56 -4.78 46.71
C GLN A 37 -6.75 -4.95 45.20
N VAL A 38 -7.70 -5.81 44.80
CA VAL A 38 -7.96 -6.14 43.39
C VAL A 38 -9.37 -5.69 43.03
N CYS A 39 -9.52 -4.67 42.17
CA CYS A 39 -10.83 -4.11 41.80
C CYS A 39 -11.77 -3.90 43.02
N GLY A 40 -11.23 -3.34 44.12
CA GLY A 40 -11.97 -3.09 45.36
C GLY A 40 -12.10 -4.29 46.32
N HIS A 41 -11.71 -5.51 45.93
CA HIS A 41 -11.70 -6.68 46.79
C HIS A 41 -10.40 -6.76 47.58
N GLU A 42 -10.49 -6.93 48.90
CA GLU A 42 -9.32 -7.05 49.77
C GLU A 42 -8.97 -8.51 50.04
N MET A 43 -7.69 -8.86 49.90
CA MET A 43 -7.17 -10.20 50.13
C MET A 43 -5.94 -10.13 51.03
N LEU A 44 -5.97 -10.86 52.14
CA LEU A 44 -4.86 -10.95 53.09
C LEU A 44 -3.94 -12.12 52.74
N ALA A 45 -2.63 -11.87 52.84
CA ALA A 45 -1.61 -12.88 52.60
C ALA A 45 -0.32 -12.58 53.39
N HIS A 46 0.66 -13.47 53.25
CA HIS A 46 1.98 -13.32 53.83
C HIS A 46 2.99 -12.93 52.75
N ARG A 47 3.75 -11.85 52.97
CA ARG A 47 4.79 -11.33 52.06
C ARG A 47 5.77 -12.42 51.70
N ALA A 48 6.29 -13.15 52.70
CA ALA A 48 7.27 -14.20 52.49
C ALA A 48 6.77 -15.30 51.53
N VAL A 49 5.51 -15.74 51.67
CA VAL A 49 4.95 -16.77 50.79
C VAL A 49 4.74 -16.23 49.38
N LEU A 50 4.15 -15.03 49.24
CA LEU A 50 3.92 -14.45 47.92
C LEU A 50 5.22 -14.10 47.19
N ALA A 51 6.24 -13.63 47.92
CA ALA A 51 7.54 -13.30 47.38
C ALA A 51 8.28 -14.53 46.83
N CYS A 52 8.12 -15.69 47.47
CA CYS A 52 8.64 -16.96 46.97
C CYS A 52 7.97 -17.40 45.66
N CYS A 53 6.70 -17.05 45.45
CA CYS A 53 5.92 -17.49 44.29
C CYS A 53 5.89 -16.46 43.15
N SER A 54 6.10 -15.19 43.45
CA SER A 54 5.98 -14.07 42.52
C SER A 54 7.19 -13.15 42.61
N PRO A 55 8.09 -13.17 41.61
CA PRO A 55 9.20 -12.24 41.50
C PRO A 55 8.75 -10.77 41.48
N TYR A 56 7.58 -10.49 40.89
CA TYR A 56 7.01 -9.15 40.85
C TYR A 56 6.66 -8.64 42.26
N LEU A 57 5.99 -9.47 43.06
CA LEU A 57 5.65 -9.11 44.43
C LEU A 57 6.90 -9.05 45.33
N PHE A 58 7.90 -9.90 45.12
CA PHE A 58 9.19 -9.79 45.79
C PHE A 58 9.86 -8.43 45.57
N GLU A 59 9.88 -7.94 44.31
CA GLU A 59 10.40 -6.60 43.97
C GLU A 59 9.61 -5.48 44.67
N ILE A 60 8.29 -5.57 44.68
CA ILE A 60 7.42 -4.59 45.37
C ILE A 60 7.70 -4.58 46.87
N PHE A 61 7.75 -5.76 47.50
CA PHE A 61 7.96 -5.82 48.95
C PHE A 61 9.36 -5.36 49.37
N ASN A 62 10.37 -5.50 48.52
CA ASN A 62 11.71 -5.00 48.80
C ASN A 62 11.87 -3.49 48.57
N SER A 63 10.97 -2.88 47.79
CA SER A 63 10.95 -1.43 47.57
C SER A 63 10.02 -0.69 48.53
N ASP A 64 9.30 -1.42 49.38
CA ASP A 64 8.40 -0.85 50.37
C ASP A 64 9.19 -0.14 51.50
N SER A 65 8.92 1.15 51.70
CA SER A 65 9.62 2.00 52.65
C SER A 65 9.23 1.76 54.11
N ASP A 66 8.13 1.05 54.37
CA ASP A 66 7.70 0.68 55.72
C ASP A 66 7.84 -0.85 55.95
N PRO A 67 8.95 -1.32 56.53
CA PRO A 67 9.18 -2.73 56.76
C PRO A 67 8.35 -3.33 57.90
N HIS A 68 7.66 -2.51 58.72
CA HIS A 68 6.95 -2.99 59.93
C HIS A 68 5.41 -2.89 59.82
N GLY A 69 4.88 -2.23 58.78
CA GLY A 69 3.45 -2.13 58.48
C GLY A 69 2.92 -3.26 57.58
N ILE A 70 1.59 -3.32 57.42
CA ILE A 70 0.95 -4.17 56.40
C ILE A 70 1.21 -3.53 55.03
N SER A 71 1.91 -4.23 54.14
CA SER A 71 2.12 -3.75 52.77
C SER A 71 0.79 -3.70 52.01
N HIS A 72 0.50 -2.59 51.33
CA HIS A 72 -0.70 -2.43 50.52
C HIS A 72 -0.35 -2.43 49.03
N VAL A 73 -0.84 -3.42 48.28
CA VAL A 73 -0.59 -3.54 46.84
C VAL A 73 -1.91 -3.54 46.09
N LYS A 74 -2.05 -2.64 45.11
CA LYS A 74 -3.30 -2.43 44.37
C LYS A 74 -3.19 -2.89 42.91
N PHE A 75 -4.23 -3.55 42.42
CA PHE A 75 -4.42 -3.97 41.04
C PHE A 75 -5.82 -3.57 40.56
N ASP A 76 -5.88 -2.66 39.58
CA ASP A 76 -7.15 -2.14 39.05
C ASP A 76 -7.62 -2.83 37.76
N ASP A 77 -6.77 -3.68 37.17
CA ASP A 77 -6.95 -4.30 35.87
C ASP A 77 -6.93 -5.85 35.92
N LEU A 78 -7.00 -6.43 37.13
CA LEU A 78 -7.03 -7.88 37.33
C LEU A 78 -8.40 -8.33 37.82
N ASN A 79 -8.82 -9.51 37.38
CA ASN A 79 -10.00 -10.19 37.90
C ASN A 79 -9.71 -10.69 39.35
N PRO A 80 -10.51 -10.31 40.36
CA PRO A 80 -10.33 -10.75 41.75
C PRO A 80 -10.31 -12.27 41.92
N GLU A 81 -11.21 -12.99 41.25
CA GLU A 81 -11.30 -14.45 41.36
C GLU A 81 -10.04 -15.14 40.81
N ALA A 82 -9.48 -14.58 39.73
CA ALA A 82 -8.24 -15.08 39.15
C ALA A 82 -7.05 -14.90 40.10
N VAL A 83 -6.96 -13.76 40.79
CA VAL A 83 -5.93 -13.54 41.82
C VAL A 83 -6.14 -14.49 43.01
N GLU A 84 -7.39 -14.80 43.36
CA GLU A 84 -7.68 -15.77 44.42
C GLU A 84 -7.15 -17.17 44.09
N VAL A 85 -7.32 -17.61 42.84
CA VAL A 85 -6.76 -18.87 42.36
C VAL A 85 -5.24 -18.90 42.52
N LEU A 86 -4.54 -17.81 42.20
CA LEU A 86 -3.08 -17.70 42.34
C LEU A 86 -2.63 -17.69 43.80
N LEU A 87 -3.37 -17.01 44.67
CA LEU A 87 -3.14 -17.06 46.11
C LEU A 87 -3.32 -18.49 46.63
N ASN A 88 -4.43 -19.15 46.28
CA ASN A 88 -4.66 -20.53 46.68
C ASN A 88 -3.55 -21.46 46.18
N TYR A 89 -3.05 -21.27 44.96
CA TYR A 89 -1.91 -22.00 44.42
C TYR A 89 -0.63 -21.79 45.26
N ALA A 90 -0.29 -20.56 45.64
CA ALA A 90 0.89 -20.26 46.46
C ALA A 90 0.91 -20.99 47.82
N TYR A 91 -0.29 -21.32 48.34
CA TYR A 91 -0.47 -21.96 49.65
C TYR A 91 -0.91 -23.44 49.57
N THR A 92 -1.03 -24.01 48.38
CA THR A 92 -1.47 -25.41 48.22
C THR A 92 -0.70 -26.18 47.17
N ALA A 93 0.10 -25.50 46.35
CA ALA A 93 0.70 -26.01 45.11
C ALA A 93 -0.32 -26.61 44.11
N GLN A 94 -1.62 -26.38 44.31
CA GLN A 94 -2.69 -26.85 43.43
C GLN A 94 -3.33 -25.66 42.70
N LEU A 95 -3.38 -25.74 41.38
CA LEU A 95 -4.04 -24.75 40.53
C LEU A 95 -5.44 -25.25 40.19
N LYS A 96 -6.47 -24.67 40.81
CA LYS A 96 -7.88 -24.99 40.56
C LYS A 96 -8.57 -23.75 40.01
N ALA A 97 -8.89 -23.77 38.73
CA ALA A 97 -9.58 -22.69 38.04
C ALA A 97 -10.72 -23.25 37.20
N ASP A 98 -11.85 -22.55 37.17
CA ASP A 98 -12.92 -22.86 36.24
C ASP A 98 -12.50 -22.55 34.81
N LYS A 99 -13.09 -23.28 33.85
CA LYS A 99 -12.68 -23.24 32.43
C LYS A 99 -12.73 -21.82 31.85
N GLU A 100 -13.74 -21.06 32.23
CA GLU A 100 -13.97 -19.68 31.76
C GLU A 100 -12.97 -18.70 32.37
N LEU A 101 -12.47 -18.98 33.58
CA LEU A 101 -11.56 -18.12 34.33
C LEU A 101 -10.09 -18.29 33.91
N VAL A 102 -9.73 -19.34 33.15
CA VAL A 102 -8.33 -19.67 32.85
C VAL A 102 -7.59 -18.54 32.11
N LYS A 103 -8.26 -17.77 31.22
CA LYS A 103 -7.65 -16.62 30.53
C LYS A 103 -7.29 -15.50 31.52
N ASP A 104 -8.12 -15.26 32.51
CA ASP A 104 -7.88 -14.25 33.54
C ASP A 104 -6.78 -14.71 34.50
N VAL A 105 -6.78 -15.99 34.89
CA VAL A 105 -5.70 -16.59 35.71
C VAL A 105 -4.37 -16.52 34.99
N TYR A 106 -4.34 -16.81 33.69
CA TYR A 106 -3.16 -16.64 32.85
C TYR A 106 -2.67 -15.18 32.87
N SER A 107 -3.59 -14.22 32.71
CA SER A 107 -3.27 -12.79 32.65
C SER A 107 -2.70 -12.27 33.98
N ALA A 108 -3.34 -12.63 35.09
CA ALA A 108 -2.84 -12.34 36.42
C ALA A 108 -1.48 -13.01 36.68
N ALA A 109 -1.30 -14.28 36.28
CA ALA A 109 -0.03 -14.99 36.45
C ALA A 109 1.10 -14.33 35.67
N LYS A 110 0.86 -13.89 34.43
CA LYS A 110 1.85 -13.13 33.65
C LYS A 110 2.22 -11.83 34.37
N LYS A 111 1.22 -11.06 34.80
CA LYS A 111 1.45 -9.77 35.48
C LYS A 111 2.23 -9.93 36.78
N LEU A 112 1.92 -10.96 37.54
CA LEU A 112 2.61 -11.32 38.79
C LEU A 112 3.92 -12.11 38.55
N LYS A 113 4.39 -12.25 37.31
CA LYS A 113 5.60 -13.02 36.95
C LYS A 113 5.59 -14.47 37.47
N MET A 114 4.43 -15.11 37.59
CA MET A 114 4.27 -16.50 38.03
C MET A 114 4.37 -17.47 36.84
N ASP A 115 5.58 -17.65 36.31
CA ASP A 115 5.81 -18.30 35.02
C ASP A 115 5.33 -19.76 34.92
N ARG A 116 5.45 -20.54 36.00
CA ARG A 116 4.94 -21.93 36.04
C ARG A 116 3.42 -21.98 35.86
N VAL A 117 2.69 -21.11 36.54
CA VAL A 117 1.23 -21.05 36.43
C VAL A 117 0.83 -20.55 35.05
N LYS A 118 1.47 -19.48 34.56
CA LYS A 118 1.29 -18.97 33.19
C LYS A 118 1.47 -20.08 32.16
N GLN A 119 2.52 -20.89 32.29
CA GLN A 119 2.78 -22.01 31.40
C GLN A 119 1.67 -23.08 31.45
N VAL A 120 1.25 -23.49 32.65
CA VAL A 120 0.18 -24.50 32.82
C VAL A 120 -1.14 -23.99 32.26
N CYS A 121 -1.51 -22.74 32.51
CA CYS A 121 -2.70 -22.14 31.92
C CYS A 121 -2.60 -22.07 30.39
N GLY A 122 -1.44 -21.68 29.85
CA GLY A 122 -1.21 -21.66 28.40
C GLY A 122 -1.33 -23.05 27.76
N ASP A 123 -0.74 -24.07 28.37
CA ASP A 123 -0.84 -25.45 27.90
C ASP A 123 -2.28 -26.00 28.02
N TYR A 124 -3.03 -25.61 29.06
CA TYR A 124 -4.46 -25.90 29.16
C TYR A 124 -5.28 -25.26 28.04
N LEU A 125 -5.09 -23.97 27.77
CA LEU A 125 -5.78 -23.25 26.69
C LEU A 125 -5.52 -23.93 25.35
N LEU A 126 -4.27 -24.30 25.07
CA LEU A 126 -3.90 -25.04 23.87
C LEU A 126 -4.57 -26.41 23.77
N SER A 127 -4.70 -27.13 24.89
CA SER A 127 -5.38 -28.44 24.92
C SER A 127 -6.89 -28.39 24.68
N ARG A 128 -7.49 -27.20 24.84
CA ARG A 128 -8.92 -26.94 24.67
C ARG A 128 -9.22 -26.16 23.39
N MET A 129 -8.20 -25.85 22.60
CA MET A 129 -8.34 -25.11 21.35
C MET A 129 -8.96 -26.01 20.28
N ASP A 130 -9.90 -25.43 19.55
CA ASP A 130 -10.58 -26.02 18.39
C ASP A 130 -10.73 -24.97 17.28
N VAL A 131 -11.33 -25.36 16.15
CA VAL A 131 -11.53 -24.49 14.98
C VAL A 131 -12.35 -23.23 15.31
N THR A 132 -13.29 -23.33 16.25
CA THR A 132 -14.18 -22.22 16.64
C THR A 132 -13.50 -21.21 17.58
N SER A 133 -12.52 -21.66 18.36
CA SER A 133 -11.89 -20.87 19.44
C SER A 133 -10.49 -20.34 19.11
N CYS A 134 -9.83 -20.88 18.07
CA CYS A 134 -8.44 -20.58 17.74
C CYS A 134 -8.15 -19.08 17.48
N ILE A 135 -9.05 -18.36 16.80
CA ILE A 135 -8.90 -16.92 16.51
C ILE A 135 -8.94 -16.10 17.80
N SER A 136 -9.86 -16.43 18.72
CA SER A 136 -9.96 -15.79 20.04
C SER A 136 -8.68 -16.00 20.85
N TYR A 137 -8.13 -17.21 20.83
CA TYR A 137 -6.88 -17.52 21.55
C TYR A 137 -5.67 -16.84 20.93
N ARG A 138 -5.67 -16.66 19.61
CA ARG A 138 -4.62 -15.92 18.91
C ARG A 138 -4.60 -14.45 19.28
N ASN A 139 -5.77 -13.80 19.25
CA ASN A 139 -5.92 -12.40 19.65
C ASN A 139 -5.53 -12.20 21.12
N PHE A 140 -5.92 -13.13 21.99
CA PHE A 140 -5.49 -13.16 23.37
C PHE A 140 -3.96 -13.30 23.49
N ALA A 141 -3.33 -14.28 22.85
CA ALA A 141 -1.88 -14.47 22.89
C ALA A 141 -1.10 -13.26 22.38
N SER A 142 -1.61 -12.58 21.34
CA SER A 142 -1.05 -11.35 20.79
C SER A 142 -1.15 -10.19 21.78
N CYS A 143 -2.33 -9.95 22.39
CA CYS A 143 -2.49 -8.95 23.46
C CYS A 143 -1.58 -9.23 24.65
N MET A 144 -1.39 -10.51 24.97
CA MET A 144 -0.52 -10.97 26.02
C MET A 144 0.95 -11.01 25.63
N GLY A 145 1.35 -10.66 24.40
CA GLY A 145 2.76 -10.68 23.96
C GLY A 145 3.51 -11.97 24.30
N ASP A 146 2.83 -13.13 24.33
CA ASP A 146 3.46 -14.42 24.58
C ASP A 146 3.74 -15.13 23.26
N SER A 147 4.99 -15.01 22.81
CA SER A 147 5.44 -15.60 21.55
C SER A 147 5.33 -17.13 21.52
N ARG A 148 5.48 -17.82 22.67
CA ARG A 148 5.37 -19.29 22.72
C ARG A 148 3.92 -19.70 22.46
N LEU A 149 2.97 -19.08 23.15
CA LEU A 149 1.56 -19.36 22.97
C LEU A 149 1.12 -18.97 21.55
N LEU A 150 1.52 -17.79 21.09
CA LEU A 150 1.21 -17.29 19.76
C LEU A 150 1.71 -18.23 18.66
N ASN A 151 2.96 -18.71 18.73
CA ASN A 151 3.52 -19.62 17.74
C ASN A 151 2.79 -20.95 17.67
N LYS A 152 2.34 -21.49 18.81
CA LYS A 152 1.57 -22.74 18.83
C LYS A 152 0.15 -22.56 18.28
N VAL A 153 -0.49 -21.42 18.56
CA VAL A 153 -1.80 -21.09 17.99
C VAL A 153 -1.69 -20.83 16.48
N ASP A 154 -0.68 -20.08 16.04
CA ASP A 154 -0.38 -19.85 14.62
C ASP A 154 -0.18 -21.18 13.88
N ALA A 155 0.58 -22.12 14.46
CA ALA A 155 0.77 -23.46 13.89
C ALA A 155 -0.54 -24.26 13.75
N TYR A 156 -1.40 -24.22 14.78
CA TYR A 156 -2.70 -24.89 14.72
C TYR A 156 -3.60 -24.29 13.63
N ILE A 157 -3.64 -22.95 13.53
CA ILE A 157 -4.40 -22.24 12.49
C ILE A 157 -3.89 -22.61 11.10
N GLN A 158 -2.58 -22.73 10.94
CA GLN A 158 -1.96 -23.16 9.69
C GLN A 158 -2.40 -24.58 9.30
N GLU A 159 -2.49 -25.51 10.25
CA GLU A 159 -2.91 -26.90 9.99
C GLU A 159 -4.41 -27.05 9.68
N HIS A 160 -5.26 -26.15 10.19
CA HIS A 160 -6.72 -26.28 10.12
C HIS A 160 -7.42 -25.16 9.33
N LEU A 161 -6.69 -24.39 8.52
CA LEU A 161 -7.16 -23.16 7.87
C LEU A 161 -8.46 -23.34 7.08
N LEU A 162 -8.64 -24.45 6.37
CA LEU A 162 -9.87 -24.72 5.60
C LEU A 162 -11.11 -24.77 6.50
N GLN A 163 -11.05 -25.54 7.58
CA GLN A 163 -12.17 -25.67 8.52
C GLN A 163 -12.45 -24.34 9.23
N ILE A 164 -11.39 -23.62 9.60
CA ILE A 164 -11.51 -22.30 10.24
C ILE A 164 -12.16 -21.28 9.28
N SER A 165 -11.94 -21.40 7.97
CA SER A 165 -12.49 -20.45 6.98
C SER A 165 -14.01 -20.45 6.88
N GLU A 166 -14.66 -21.50 7.37
CA GLU A 166 -16.11 -21.67 7.40
C GLU A 166 -16.75 -21.11 8.68
N GLU A 167 -15.95 -20.81 9.70
CA GLU A 167 -16.42 -20.39 11.03
C GLU A 167 -16.82 -18.90 11.09
N GLU A 168 -17.83 -18.58 11.92
CA GLU A 168 -18.42 -17.24 12.01
C GLU A 168 -17.39 -16.15 12.41
N GLU A 169 -16.49 -16.47 13.34
CA GLU A 169 -15.42 -15.55 13.78
C GLU A 169 -14.43 -15.23 12.67
N PHE A 170 -14.16 -16.18 11.77
CA PHE A 170 -13.31 -15.94 10.60
C PHE A 170 -14.01 -15.00 9.61
N LEU A 171 -15.32 -15.17 9.40
CA LEU A 171 -16.09 -14.37 8.46
C LEU A 171 -16.22 -12.89 8.89
N LYS A 172 -16.06 -12.61 10.19
CA LYS A 172 -16.05 -11.25 10.76
C LYS A 172 -14.71 -10.52 10.60
N LEU A 173 -13.63 -11.23 10.24
CA LEU A 173 -12.32 -10.60 10.07
C LEU A 173 -12.30 -9.61 8.89
N PRO A 174 -11.57 -8.48 9.01
CA PRO A 174 -11.33 -7.58 7.89
C PRO A 174 -10.75 -8.33 6.69
N ARG A 175 -11.36 -8.14 5.52
CA ARG A 175 -10.95 -8.79 4.27
C ARG A 175 -10.20 -7.83 3.38
N LEU A 176 -8.96 -8.17 3.04
CA LEU A 176 -8.10 -7.44 2.13
C LEU A 176 -7.85 -8.30 0.89
N LYS A 177 -8.14 -7.76 -0.29
CA LYS A 177 -7.78 -8.42 -1.54
C LYS A 177 -6.41 -7.88 -1.97
N VAL A 178 -5.35 -8.66 -1.74
CA VAL A 178 -3.98 -8.27 -2.10
C VAL A 178 -3.56 -9.04 -3.35
N GLN A 179 -3.31 -8.32 -4.44
CA GLN A 179 -3.12 -8.93 -5.75
C GLN A 179 -1.69 -9.43 -6.00
N THR A 180 -0.70 -9.03 -5.18
CA THR A 180 0.70 -9.44 -5.42
C THR A 180 1.57 -9.42 -4.16
N LEU A 181 2.06 -10.60 -3.75
CA LEU A 181 3.25 -10.77 -2.92
C LEU A 181 4.16 -11.75 -3.68
N TYR A 182 5.40 -11.35 -3.95
CA TYR A 182 6.38 -12.17 -4.66
C TYR A 182 7.01 -13.21 -3.73
N TYR A 183 7.34 -14.37 -4.29
CA TYR A 183 7.52 -15.65 -3.60
C TYR A 183 8.88 -16.27 -3.95
N SER A 184 9.48 -17.06 -3.05
CA SER A 184 10.67 -17.89 -3.34
C SER A 184 10.36 -19.05 -4.30
N ALA A 185 11.40 -19.59 -4.93
CA ALA A 185 11.31 -20.61 -6.00
C ALA A 185 10.64 -21.94 -5.57
N ASP A 186 10.44 -22.19 -4.28
CA ASP A 186 9.98 -23.46 -3.71
C ASP A 186 8.49 -23.49 -3.28
N HIS A 187 7.73 -22.42 -3.52
CA HIS A 187 6.28 -22.37 -3.26
C HIS A 187 5.86 -22.60 -1.77
N LYS A 188 6.74 -22.31 -0.79
CA LYS A 188 6.41 -22.06 0.64
C LYS A 188 6.48 -20.60 1.14
N LEU A 189 5.49 -20.14 1.89
CA LEU A 189 5.40 -18.76 2.39
C LEU A 189 6.32 -18.64 3.61
N LEU A 190 7.38 -17.83 3.48
CA LEU A 190 8.34 -17.62 4.55
C LEU A 190 8.12 -16.26 5.22
N ASP A 191 8.19 -16.27 6.55
CA ASP A 191 8.14 -15.07 7.37
C ASP A 191 9.54 -14.44 7.46
N GLY A 192 9.62 -13.10 7.43
CA GLY A 192 10.84 -12.32 7.16
C GLY A 192 11.96 -12.33 8.20
N ASN A 193 12.23 -13.45 8.89
CA ASN A 193 13.37 -13.57 9.81
C ASN A 193 14.64 -14.08 9.10
N LEU A 194 15.76 -13.39 9.35
CA LEU A 194 17.10 -13.77 8.92
C LEU A 194 17.49 -15.14 9.51
N LEU A 195 17.83 -16.11 8.65
CA LEU A 195 18.51 -17.33 9.06
C LEU A 195 19.96 -16.99 9.42
N ASP A 196 20.32 -17.21 10.67
CA ASP A 196 21.66 -16.94 11.20
C ASP A 196 22.59 -18.14 10.90
N GLY A 197 23.75 -17.86 10.31
CA GLY A 197 24.89 -18.78 10.29
C GLY A 197 24.89 -19.90 9.23
N GLN A 198 25.29 -19.58 7.99
CA GLN A 198 26.24 -20.38 7.21
C GLN A 198 26.73 -19.59 5.98
N ALA A 199 28.01 -19.24 6.01
CA ALA A 199 28.76 -18.84 4.83
C ALA A 199 29.66 -20.01 4.43
N GLU A 200 29.62 -20.43 3.17
CA GLU A 200 30.80 -20.52 2.30
C GLU A 200 30.39 -20.87 0.86
N VAL A 201 31.18 -20.34 -0.07
CA VAL A 201 30.97 -20.19 -1.53
C VAL A 201 31.46 -21.43 -2.29
N PHE A 202 30.81 -21.84 -3.40
CA PHE A 202 31.45 -22.17 -4.68
C PHE A 202 30.43 -22.36 -5.83
N GLY A 203 30.58 -21.56 -6.91
CA GLY A 203 30.53 -21.99 -8.32
C GLY A 203 29.21 -22.33 -9.03
N SER A 204 28.85 -21.45 -9.99
CA SER A 204 28.00 -21.61 -11.20
C SER A 204 26.52 -22.03 -11.08
N ASP A 205 25.68 -21.25 -11.75
CA ASP A 205 24.25 -21.43 -12.05
C ASP A 205 23.30 -21.51 -10.84
N ASP A 206 22.78 -20.36 -10.41
CA ASP A 206 21.35 -20.11 -10.12
C ASP A 206 21.15 -18.78 -9.36
N ASP A 207 20.05 -18.11 -9.69
CA ASP A 207 19.59 -16.84 -9.10
C ASP A 207 19.40 -16.96 -7.57
N HIS A 208 20.20 -16.20 -6.80
CA HIS A 208 20.00 -16.03 -5.37
C HIS A 208 19.51 -14.63 -5.04
N ILE A 209 18.25 -14.54 -4.62
CA ILE A 209 17.58 -13.36 -4.08
C ILE A 209 18.02 -13.15 -2.62
N GLN A 210 18.55 -11.97 -2.30
CA GLN A 210 18.67 -11.48 -0.93
C GLN A 210 17.54 -10.50 -0.60
N PHE A 211 16.97 -10.64 0.60
CA PHE A 211 16.05 -9.66 1.17
C PHE A 211 16.77 -8.34 1.44
N VAL A 212 16.44 -7.28 0.70
CA VAL A 212 16.99 -5.93 0.95
C VAL A 212 16.08 -5.17 1.91
N GLN A 213 16.36 -5.26 3.21
CA GLN A 213 15.91 -4.23 4.16
C GLN A 213 16.82 -3.01 3.97
N LYS A 214 16.31 -1.95 3.35
CA LYS A 214 17.06 -0.71 3.09
C LYS A 214 17.49 -0.09 4.43
N LYS A 215 18.80 -0.09 4.75
CA LYS A 215 19.35 0.72 5.84
C LYS A 215 19.13 2.20 5.52
N PRO A 216 18.75 3.05 6.48
CA PRO A 216 18.74 4.49 6.27
C PRO A 216 20.18 5.01 6.06
N PRO A 217 20.39 6.05 5.24
CA PRO A 217 21.72 6.55 4.93
C PRO A 217 22.36 7.18 6.18
N ARG A 218 23.61 6.78 6.48
CA ARG A 218 24.48 7.51 7.40
C ARG A 218 24.82 8.87 6.78
N GLU A 219 24.63 9.95 7.54
CA GLU A 219 25.20 11.25 7.23
C GLU A 219 26.74 11.14 7.19
N ASN A 220 27.34 11.51 6.07
CA ASN A 220 28.79 11.73 5.97
C ASN A 220 29.05 13.24 5.82
N GLY A 221 29.41 13.88 6.93
CA GLY A 221 30.13 15.15 6.92
C GLY A 221 31.58 14.95 6.48
N HIS A 222 32.07 15.82 5.61
CA HIS A 222 33.36 15.77 4.94
C HIS A 222 34.55 16.31 5.77
N LYS A 223 35.71 15.61 5.71
CA LYS A 223 37.12 16.07 5.49
C LYS A 223 38.22 15.57 6.47
N GLN A 224 39.10 14.73 5.92
CA GLN A 224 40.58 14.72 5.89
C GLN A 224 41.49 14.95 7.14
N ILE A 225 42.42 13.96 7.29
CA ILE A 225 43.86 13.99 7.66
C ILE A 225 44.32 13.75 9.12
N SER A 226 45.04 12.61 9.28
CA SER A 226 46.17 12.19 10.14
C SER A 226 46.19 12.25 11.69
N SER A 227 46.70 11.13 12.22
CA SER A 227 47.55 10.86 13.40
C SER A 227 47.01 10.82 14.85
N SER A 228 47.19 9.63 15.44
CA SER A 228 47.57 9.26 16.82
C SER A 228 46.68 9.57 18.05
N SER A 229 46.28 8.45 18.68
CA SER A 229 46.24 8.10 20.12
C SER A 229 45.24 8.73 21.12
N THR A 230 44.56 7.80 21.82
CA THR A 230 44.07 7.76 23.22
C THR A 230 42.86 8.59 23.68
N GLY A 231 41.92 7.90 24.38
CA GLY A 231 41.15 8.46 25.51
C GLY A 231 39.62 8.40 25.41
N CYS A 232 38.98 7.72 26.35
CA CYS A 232 37.53 7.60 26.58
C CYS A 232 36.78 8.91 26.93
N LEU A 233 35.46 8.97 26.66
CA LEU A 233 34.34 9.25 27.61
C LEU A 233 33.04 9.70 26.88
N SER A 234 31.94 9.74 27.63
CA SER A 234 30.54 9.35 27.34
C SER A 234 29.49 10.46 27.02
N SER A 235 28.45 10.07 26.24
CA SER A 235 27.00 10.46 26.24
C SER A 235 26.55 11.92 25.95
N PRO A 236 25.23 12.19 25.70
CA PRO A 236 24.16 11.41 25.03
C PRO A 236 23.37 12.25 23.97
N ASN A 237 22.64 11.62 23.03
CA ASN A 237 21.42 12.21 22.45
C ASN A 237 20.54 11.16 21.76
N ALA A 238 19.26 11.16 22.15
CA ALA A 238 18.22 10.24 21.69
C ALA A 238 17.72 10.61 20.29
N THR A 239 17.57 9.60 19.42
CA THR A 239 16.89 9.71 18.12
C THR A 239 15.48 9.14 18.22
N VAL A 240 14.51 9.96 17.84
CA VAL A 240 13.10 9.59 17.63
C VAL A 240 13.01 8.70 16.37
N GLN A 241 12.54 7.46 16.51
CA GLN A 241 12.26 6.55 15.40
C GLN A 241 10.80 6.67 14.95
N SER A 242 10.57 6.77 13.63
CA SER A 242 9.25 6.62 12.99
C SER A 242 8.80 5.15 13.03
N PRO A 243 7.48 4.86 13.19
CA PRO A 243 6.99 3.49 13.31
C PRO A 243 7.15 2.74 11.99
N LYS A 244 7.78 1.56 12.04
CA LYS A 244 7.76 0.59 10.93
C LYS A 244 6.41 -0.14 10.98
N HIS A 245 5.67 -0.16 9.87
CA HIS A 245 4.48 -0.99 9.74
C HIS A 245 4.87 -2.47 9.82
N GLU A 246 4.20 -3.23 10.70
CA GLU A 246 4.54 -4.62 11.02
C GLU A 246 3.53 -5.54 10.30
N TRP A 247 4.01 -6.42 9.42
CA TRP A 247 3.14 -7.40 8.75
C TRP A 247 3.74 -8.81 8.82
N LYS A 248 2.87 -9.80 8.99
CA LYS A 248 3.23 -11.23 9.10
C LYS A 248 2.13 -12.10 8.50
N ILE A 249 2.49 -13.12 7.71
CA ILE A 249 1.55 -14.17 7.29
C ILE A 249 1.56 -15.27 8.36
N VAL A 250 0.35 -15.66 8.77
CA VAL A 250 0.11 -16.63 9.84
C VAL A 250 -0.24 -17.99 9.26
N ALA A 251 -1.12 -18.01 8.27
CA ALA A 251 -1.53 -19.24 7.59
C ALA A 251 -1.87 -18.94 6.13
N SER A 252 -1.75 -19.94 5.27
CA SER A 252 -2.11 -19.84 3.87
C SER A 252 -2.54 -21.18 3.32
N GLU A 253 -3.63 -21.20 2.55
CA GLU A 253 -4.16 -22.38 1.90
C GLU A 253 -4.48 -22.06 0.44
N LYS A 254 -4.11 -22.97 -0.48
CA LYS A 254 -4.43 -22.81 -1.89
C LYS A 254 -5.88 -23.20 -2.15
N THR A 255 -6.74 -22.23 -2.46
CA THR A 255 -8.17 -22.45 -2.72
C THR A 255 -8.48 -22.76 -4.19
N SER A 256 -7.65 -22.30 -5.12
CA SER A 256 -7.79 -22.57 -6.57
C SER A 256 -6.42 -22.63 -7.24
N ASN A 257 -6.35 -22.96 -8.54
CA ASN A 257 -5.10 -23.04 -9.30
C ASN A 257 -4.18 -21.81 -9.14
N ASN A 258 -4.79 -20.64 -8.88
CA ASN A 258 -4.16 -19.33 -8.84
C ASN A 258 -4.66 -18.48 -7.67
N THR A 259 -5.15 -19.07 -6.58
CA THR A 259 -5.61 -18.30 -5.42
C THR A 259 -5.24 -19.01 -4.14
N TYR A 260 -4.66 -18.25 -3.22
CA TYR A 260 -4.39 -18.62 -1.85
C TYR A 260 -5.26 -17.75 -0.95
N LEU A 261 -5.99 -18.42 -0.07
CA LEU A 261 -6.55 -17.80 1.11
C LEU A 261 -5.40 -17.67 2.12
N CYS A 262 -5.17 -16.48 2.64
CA CYS A 262 -4.13 -16.21 3.61
C CYS A 262 -4.76 -15.52 4.82
N LEU A 263 -4.14 -15.76 5.96
CA LEU A 263 -4.46 -15.17 7.23
C LEU A 263 -3.21 -14.43 7.68
N ALA A 264 -3.31 -13.13 7.93
CA ALA A 264 -2.18 -12.27 8.20
C ALA A 264 -2.44 -11.34 9.38
N VAL A 265 -1.36 -10.82 9.95
CA VAL A 265 -1.38 -9.68 10.86
C VAL A 265 -0.83 -8.48 10.09
N LEU A 266 -1.56 -7.39 10.07
CA LEU A 266 -1.14 -6.10 9.53
C LEU A 266 -1.31 -5.04 10.61
N ASP A 267 -0.21 -4.46 11.08
CA ASP A 267 -0.17 -3.49 12.18
C ASP A 267 -0.95 -3.96 13.42
N GLY A 268 -0.79 -5.25 13.77
CA GLY A 268 -1.48 -5.88 14.90
C GLY A 268 -2.92 -6.33 14.61
N ILE A 269 -3.47 -6.03 13.44
CA ILE A 269 -4.82 -6.41 13.04
C ILE A 269 -4.80 -7.75 12.32
N PHE A 270 -5.57 -8.71 12.82
CA PHE A 270 -5.75 -10.01 12.18
C PHE A 270 -6.72 -9.88 11.00
N CYS A 271 -6.29 -10.26 9.81
CA CYS A 271 -7.05 -10.04 8.57
C CYS A 271 -6.94 -11.25 7.62
N VAL A 272 -7.95 -11.37 6.78
CA VAL A 272 -7.99 -12.36 5.69
C VAL A 272 -7.48 -11.70 4.42
N ILE A 273 -6.45 -12.29 3.83
CA ILE A 273 -5.84 -11.84 2.58
C ILE A 273 -6.10 -12.88 1.49
N PHE A 274 -6.65 -12.48 0.35
CA PHE A 274 -6.72 -13.37 -0.82
C PHE A 274 -5.55 -13.08 -1.76
N LEU A 275 -4.51 -13.93 -1.77
CA LEU A 275 -3.41 -13.84 -2.73
C LEU A 275 -3.78 -14.57 -4.01
N HIS A 276 -3.49 -14.01 -5.17
CA HIS A 276 -3.73 -14.69 -6.43
C HIS A 276 -2.39 -15.06 -7.08
N GLY A 277 -2.06 -16.35 -7.13
CA GLY A 277 -0.93 -16.84 -7.92
C GLY A 277 -1.19 -16.64 -9.41
N ARG A 278 -0.15 -16.42 -10.23
CA ARG A 278 -0.29 -16.35 -11.69
C ARG A 278 0.36 -17.57 -12.34
N ASN A 279 -0.39 -18.65 -12.52
CA ASN A 279 -0.21 -19.54 -13.66
C ASN A 279 -0.70 -18.80 -14.91
N SER A 280 0.14 -18.74 -15.93
CA SER A 280 -0.21 -18.30 -17.28
C SER A 280 -1.17 -19.30 -17.91
N PRO A 281 -2.43 -18.94 -18.23
CA PRO A 281 -3.27 -19.79 -19.04
C PRO A 281 -3.11 -19.36 -20.50
N GLN A 282 -2.56 -20.25 -21.31
CA GLN A 282 -2.81 -20.25 -22.75
C GLN A 282 -4.33 -20.41 -22.96
N SER A 283 -4.92 -19.51 -23.77
CA SER A 283 -6.34 -19.45 -24.17
C SER A 283 -7.35 -18.79 -23.22
N SER A 284 -8.14 -17.88 -23.80
CA SER A 284 -9.22 -17.10 -23.18
C SER A 284 -10.57 -17.83 -23.26
N PRO A 285 -11.47 -17.71 -22.28
CA PRO A 285 -12.82 -18.26 -22.38
C PRO A 285 -13.75 -17.37 -23.21
N THR A 286 -14.63 -18.02 -23.99
CA THR A 286 -15.42 -17.49 -25.10
C THR A 286 -16.86 -17.09 -24.75
N SER A 287 -17.20 -16.76 -23.50
CA SER A 287 -18.60 -16.44 -23.18
C SER A 287 -18.84 -15.47 -22.02
N THR A 288 -19.73 -14.51 -22.32
CA THR A 288 -20.27 -13.45 -21.45
C THR A 288 -21.33 -13.98 -20.48
N PRO A 289 -21.27 -13.73 -19.16
CA PRO A 289 -22.38 -14.01 -18.26
C PRO A 289 -23.43 -12.87 -18.29
N LYS A 290 -24.71 -13.24 -18.27
CA LYS A 290 -25.87 -12.33 -18.24
C LYS A 290 -26.21 -11.87 -16.82
N LEU A 291 -26.69 -10.63 -16.70
CA LEU A 291 -27.25 -9.99 -15.49
C LEU A 291 -28.36 -10.82 -14.82
N SER A 292 -28.37 -10.84 -13.48
CA SER A 292 -29.57 -11.08 -12.67
C SER A 292 -29.95 -9.80 -11.90
N LYS A 293 -31.26 -9.52 -11.89
CA LYS A 293 -31.92 -8.34 -11.32
C LYS A 293 -31.78 -8.27 -9.80
N SER A 294 -31.53 -7.08 -9.25
CA SER A 294 -31.75 -6.77 -7.83
C SER A 294 -33.18 -6.28 -7.59
N LEU A 295 -33.74 -6.69 -6.45
CA LEU A 295 -35.05 -6.33 -5.93
C LEU A 295 -35.02 -4.90 -5.34
N SER A 296 -36.06 -4.12 -5.65
CA SER A 296 -36.32 -2.78 -5.14
C SER A 296 -36.90 -2.80 -3.73
N PHE A 297 -36.37 -1.95 -2.85
CA PHE A 297 -37.02 -1.48 -1.64
C PHE A 297 -37.39 -0.01 -1.83
N GLU A 298 -38.63 0.37 -1.56
CA GLU A 298 -39.11 1.75 -1.54
C GLU A 298 -38.55 2.51 -0.33
N MET A 299 -38.07 3.75 -0.51
CA MET A 299 -38.31 4.84 0.44
C MET A 299 -37.92 6.23 -0.11
N GLN A 300 -38.47 7.25 0.55
CA GLN A 300 -38.73 8.63 0.12
C GLN A 300 -37.55 9.62 0.17
N GLN A 301 -37.70 10.64 -0.69
CA GLN A 301 -37.29 12.07 -0.62
C GLN A 301 -35.81 12.48 -0.81
N ASP A 302 -35.63 13.30 -1.85
CA ASP A 302 -34.42 13.90 -2.42
C ASP A 302 -33.40 14.48 -1.41
N GLU A 303 -32.28 13.77 -1.20
CA GLU A 303 -31.02 14.37 -0.76
C GLU A 303 -29.97 14.21 -1.87
N LEU A 304 -29.31 15.32 -2.24
CA LEU A 304 -28.17 15.33 -3.15
C LEU A 304 -27.00 14.60 -2.48
N ILE A 305 -26.83 13.31 -2.80
CA ILE A 305 -25.71 12.51 -2.30
C ILE A 305 -24.48 12.79 -3.17
N GLU A 306 -23.41 13.31 -2.56
CA GLU A 306 -22.07 13.30 -3.15
C GLU A 306 -21.43 11.93 -2.95
N LYS A 307 -20.90 11.35 -4.03
CA LYS A 307 -20.16 10.09 -3.96
C LYS A 307 -18.83 10.20 -4.69
N PRO A 308 -17.79 9.43 -4.30
CA PRO A 308 -16.58 9.34 -5.09
C PRO A 308 -16.90 8.89 -6.52
N MET A 309 -16.28 9.54 -7.51
CA MET A 309 -16.39 9.15 -8.91
C MET A 309 -15.92 7.72 -9.10
N SER A 310 -16.60 6.99 -9.97
CA SER A 310 -16.23 5.61 -10.30
C SER A 310 -14.80 5.59 -10.86
N PRO A 311 -13.87 4.79 -10.31
CA PRO A 311 -12.53 4.66 -10.87
C PRO A 311 -12.55 3.77 -12.13
N MET A 312 -11.50 3.87 -12.94
CA MET A 312 -11.25 2.92 -14.02
C MET A 312 -11.09 1.49 -13.46
N GLN A 313 -11.43 0.50 -14.27
CA GLN A 313 -11.16 -0.90 -13.95
C GLN A 313 -9.66 -1.18 -13.88
N TYR A 314 -8.87 -0.56 -14.76
CA TYR A 314 -7.42 -0.70 -14.77
C TYR A 314 -6.73 0.58 -14.28
N ALA A 315 -5.70 0.42 -13.45
CA ALA A 315 -4.75 1.49 -13.21
C ALA A 315 -3.94 1.76 -14.49
N ARG A 316 -3.76 3.04 -14.83
CA ARG A 316 -3.13 3.46 -16.09
C ARG A 316 -2.20 4.63 -15.84
N SER A 317 -0.94 4.50 -16.24
CA SER A 317 0.02 5.60 -16.40
C SER A 317 0.57 5.61 -17.82
N GLY A 318 0.99 6.77 -18.31
CA GLY A 318 1.45 6.95 -19.69
C GLY A 318 0.38 6.55 -20.72
N LEU A 319 -0.89 6.73 -20.38
CA LEU A 319 -2.03 6.49 -21.26
C LEU A 319 -2.28 7.67 -22.20
N GLY A 320 -3.03 7.40 -23.28
CA GLY A 320 -3.62 8.45 -24.10
C GLY A 320 -5.00 8.84 -23.56
N THR A 321 -5.29 10.14 -23.47
CA THR A 321 -6.63 10.64 -23.14
C THR A 321 -7.15 11.66 -24.14
N ALA A 322 -8.45 11.64 -24.38
CA ALA A 322 -9.14 12.63 -25.19
C ALA A 322 -10.62 12.72 -24.80
N GLU A 323 -11.27 13.78 -25.26
CA GLU A 323 -12.72 13.88 -25.28
C GLU A 323 -13.25 13.31 -26.59
N MET A 324 -14.37 12.59 -26.52
CA MET A 324 -15.12 12.19 -27.70
C MET A 324 -16.59 11.99 -27.31
N ASN A 325 -17.50 12.66 -28.03
CA ASN A 325 -18.94 12.56 -27.84
C ASN A 325 -19.40 12.85 -26.39
N GLY A 326 -18.79 13.83 -25.74
CA GLY A 326 -19.09 14.22 -24.36
C GLY A 326 -18.55 13.25 -23.29
N LYS A 327 -17.66 12.33 -23.67
CA LYS A 327 -17.10 11.29 -22.79
C LYS A 327 -15.58 11.40 -22.70
N LEU A 328 -15.03 10.98 -21.56
CA LEU A 328 -13.59 10.91 -21.35
C LEU A 328 -13.08 9.54 -21.81
N ILE A 329 -12.16 9.52 -22.76
CA ILE A 329 -11.53 8.28 -23.26
C ILE A 329 -10.16 8.11 -22.60
N ALA A 330 -9.88 6.92 -22.10
CA ALA A 330 -8.62 6.49 -21.48
C ALA A 330 -8.10 5.23 -22.20
N ALA A 331 -7.13 5.41 -23.11
CA ALA A 331 -6.61 4.36 -23.97
C ALA A 331 -5.23 3.87 -23.52
N GLY A 332 -5.08 2.55 -23.37
CA GLY A 332 -3.81 1.90 -23.08
C GLY A 332 -3.14 2.38 -21.79
N GLY A 333 -1.86 2.69 -21.87
CA GLY A 333 -1.01 2.96 -20.71
C GLY A 333 -0.44 1.67 -20.14
N TYR A 334 0.22 1.79 -19.00
CA TYR A 334 0.83 0.67 -18.29
C TYR A 334 0.58 0.78 -16.79
N ASN A 335 0.73 -0.33 -16.11
CA ASN A 335 0.76 -0.42 -14.66
C ASN A 335 1.92 -1.31 -14.21
N ARG A 336 1.93 -1.73 -12.95
CA ARG A 336 2.98 -2.64 -12.43
C ARG A 336 2.97 -4.00 -13.12
N GLU A 337 1.84 -4.42 -13.67
CA GLU A 337 1.64 -5.77 -14.20
C GLU A 337 1.95 -5.87 -15.68
N GLU A 338 1.43 -4.93 -16.48
CA GLU A 338 1.46 -5.04 -17.94
C GLU A 338 1.34 -3.69 -18.66
N CYS A 339 1.68 -3.72 -19.94
CA CYS A 339 1.27 -2.70 -20.90
C CYS A 339 -0.15 -3.04 -21.39
N LEU A 340 -1.04 -2.06 -21.43
CA LEU A 340 -2.46 -2.26 -21.69
C LEU A 340 -2.80 -1.93 -23.15
N ARG A 341 -3.71 -2.71 -23.72
CA ARG A 341 -4.39 -2.43 -25.01
C ARG A 341 -5.84 -1.98 -24.85
N THR A 342 -6.41 -2.15 -23.66
CA THR A 342 -7.81 -1.82 -23.38
C THR A 342 -8.06 -0.32 -23.43
N VAL A 343 -9.28 0.06 -23.81
CA VAL A 343 -9.73 1.45 -23.91
C VAL A 343 -10.99 1.60 -23.09
N GLU A 344 -10.92 2.45 -22.06
CA GLU A 344 -12.04 2.74 -21.17
C GLU A 344 -12.63 4.10 -21.49
N CYS A 345 -13.95 4.23 -21.36
CA CYS A 345 -14.74 5.41 -21.68
C CYS A 345 -15.64 5.75 -20.50
N TYR A 346 -15.41 6.91 -19.91
CA TYR A 346 -16.18 7.43 -18.78
C TYR A 346 -17.28 8.36 -19.26
N ASP A 347 -18.50 8.09 -18.80
CA ASP A 347 -19.67 8.92 -19.02
C ASP A 347 -19.97 9.75 -17.76
N PRO A 348 -19.68 11.07 -17.76
CA PRO A 348 -19.90 11.93 -16.60
C PRO A 348 -21.36 12.02 -16.14
N HIS A 349 -22.33 11.77 -17.03
CA HIS A 349 -23.75 11.86 -16.69
C HIS A 349 -24.24 10.66 -15.88
N THR A 350 -23.61 9.49 -16.08
CA THR A 350 -23.99 8.24 -15.41
C THR A 350 -22.98 7.78 -14.37
N ASP A 351 -21.83 8.47 -14.28
CA ASP A 351 -20.68 8.10 -13.45
C ASP A 351 -20.28 6.63 -13.63
N HIS A 352 -20.18 6.21 -14.90
CA HIS A 352 -19.90 4.84 -15.27
C HIS A 352 -18.79 4.75 -16.32
N TRP A 353 -17.93 3.75 -16.16
CA TRP A 353 -16.91 3.37 -17.14
C TRP A 353 -17.43 2.22 -18.00
N SER A 354 -17.18 2.31 -19.30
CA SER A 354 -17.48 1.26 -20.27
C SER A 354 -16.24 1.00 -21.13
N PHE A 355 -16.15 -0.17 -21.76
CA PHE A 355 -15.08 -0.44 -22.72
C PHE A 355 -15.48 -0.05 -24.13
N LEU A 356 -14.53 0.54 -24.85
CA LEU A 356 -14.53 0.57 -26.32
C LEU A 356 -13.69 -0.60 -26.84
N ALA A 357 -13.69 -0.81 -28.15
CA ALA A 357 -12.81 -1.79 -28.75
C ALA A 357 -11.34 -1.56 -28.34
N PRO A 358 -10.63 -2.63 -27.94
CA PRO A 358 -9.23 -2.52 -27.54
C PRO A 358 -8.35 -2.23 -28.76
N MET A 359 -7.29 -1.45 -28.58
CA MET A 359 -6.24 -1.27 -29.59
C MET A 359 -5.71 -2.62 -30.06
N ARG A 360 -5.18 -2.71 -31.28
CA ARG A 360 -4.65 -3.98 -31.83
C ARG A 360 -3.45 -4.49 -31.05
N THR A 361 -2.63 -3.58 -30.54
CA THR A 361 -1.45 -3.90 -29.72
C THR A 361 -1.45 -3.12 -28.40
N PRO A 362 -0.90 -3.68 -27.31
CA PRO A 362 -0.66 -2.91 -26.09
C PRO A 362 0.20 -1.68 -26.37
N ARG A 363 -0.17 -0.54 -25.80
CA ARG A 363 0.51 0.73 -26.07
C ARG A 363 0.53 1.60 -24.83
N ALA A 364 1.72 2.03 -24.46
CA ALA A 364 1.98 2.97 -23.37
C ALA A 364 2.96 4.05 -23.82
N ARG A 365 3.11 5.11 -23.01
CA ARG A 365 4.08 6.19 -23.25
C ARG A 365 3.85 6.88 -24.60
N PHE A 366 2.58 7.07 -24.97
CA PHE A 366 2.13 7.76 -26.17
C PHE A 366 1.19 8.89 -25.79
N GLN A 367 0.87 9.77 -26.74
CA GLN A 367 -0.24 10.70 -26.62
C GLN A 367 -1.28 10.43 -27.69
N MET A 368 -2.52 10.77 -27.37
CA MET A 368 -3.68 10.63 -28.24
C MET A 368 -4.15 12.00 -28.67
N ALA A 369 -4.57 12.13 -29.93
CA ALA A 369 -5.16 13.36 -30.44
C ALA A 369 -6.48 13.06 -31.14
N VAL A 370 -7.39 14.03 -31.10
CA VAL A 370 -8.63 14.03 -31.86
C VAL A 370 -8.40 14.79 -33.16
N LEU A 371 -8.60 14.14 -34.30
CA LEU A 371 -8.49 14.77 -35.61
C LEU A 371 -9.71 14.40 -36.44
N MET A 372 -10.45 15.42 -36.90
CA MET A 372 -11.69 15.24 -37.69
C MET A 372 -12.71 14.29 -37.03
N GLY A 373 -12.80 14.33 -35.69
CA GLY A 373 -13.72 13.50 -34.90
C GLY A 373 -13.24 12.06 -34.67
N GLN A 374 -12.03 11.70 -35.10
CA GLN A 374 -11.45 10.37 -34.88
C GLN A 374 -10.27 10.44 -33.91
N LEU A 375 -10.09 9.38 -33.11
CA LEU A 375 -8.96 9.28 -32.19
C LEU A 375 -7.76 8.70 -32.93
N TYR A 376 -6.61 9.36 -32.82
CA TYR A 376 -5.34 8.85 -33.33
C TYR A 376 -4.38 8.59 -32.17
N VAL A 377 -3.80 7.39 -32.15
CA VAL A 377 -2.74 7.01 -31.23
C VAL A 377 -1.47 6.74 -32.01
N VAL A 378 -0.39 7.43 -31.65
CA VAL A 378 0.85 7.44 -32.44
C VAL A 378 2.05 7.27 -31.51
N GLY A 379 2.96 6.36 -31.90
CA GLY A 379 4.17 6.04 -31.14
C GLY A 379 3.91 5.24 -29.87
N GLY A 380 4.84 5.29 -28.91
CA GLY A 380 4.77 4.55 -27.65
C GLY A 380 5.51 3.21 -27.68
N SER A 381 5.28 2.41 -26.65
CA SER A 381 5.93 1.10 -26.43
C SER A 381 4.91 0.05 -25.98
N ASN A 382 5.10 -1.21 -26.37
CA ASN A 382 4.19 -2.33 -26.09
C ASN A 382 4.66 -3.23 -24.92
N GLY A 383 5.71 -2.84 -24.19
CA GLY A 383 6.27 -3.64 -23.09
C GLY A 383 7.19 -4.79 -23.53
N HIS A 384 7.37 -4.98 -24.84
CA HIS A 384 8.35 -5.88 -25.45
C HIS A 384 9.43 -5.02 -26.14
N SER A 385 10.56 -5.60 -26.53
CA SER A 385 11.63 -4.89 -27.27
C SER A 385 11.23 -4.48 -28.70
N ASP A 386 9.99 -4.73 -29.12
CA ASP A 386 9.46 -4.38 -30.43
C ASP A 386 8.80 -3.00 -30.37
N ASP A 387 9.56 -1.97 -30.71
CA ASP A 387 9.08 -0.61 -30.69
C ASP A 387 8.04 -0.36 -31.80
N LEU A 388 6.94 0.30 -31.44
CA LEU A 388 5.81 0.51 -32.35
C LEU A 388 6.14 1.62 -33.36
N SER A 389 6.32 1.25 -34.63
CA SER A 389 6.37 2.20 -35.76
C SER A 389 4.96 2.58 -36.26
N CYS A 390 3.94 1.75 -36.01
CA CYS A 390 2.58 1.97 -36.50
C CYS A 390 1.71 2.80 -35.55
N GLY A 391 0.92 3.71 -36.12
CA GLY A 391 -0.18 4.38 -35.45
C GLY A 391 -1.50 3.62 -35.63
N GLU A 392 -2.49 3.91 -34.80
CA GLU A 392 -3.84 3.36 -34.94
C GLU A 392 -4.86 4.49 -34.86
N MET A 393 -5.95 4.35 -35.60
CA MET A 393 -7.06 5.30 -35.65
C MET A 393 -8.33 4.59 -35.22
N TYR A 394 -9.03 5.13 -34.24
CA TYR A 394 -10.32 4.60 -33.80
C TYR A 394 -11.45 5.18 -34.65
N ASP A 395 -12.27 4.30 -35.22
CA ASP A 395 -13.51 4.68 -35.92
C ASP A 395 -14.72 4.38 -35.03
N SER A 396 -15.35 5.43 -34.53
CA SER A 396 -16.51 5.34 -33.63
C SER A 396 -17.75 4.75 -34.29
N ASN A 397 -17.84 4.69 -35.62
CA ASN A 397 -19.01 4.14 -36.31
C ASN A 397 -19.03 2.62 -36.28
N ILE A 398 -17.86 1.99 -36.25
CA ILE A 398 -17.70 0.53 -36.26
C ILE A 398 -17.16 -0.02 -34.93
N ASP A 399 -16.77 0.87 -34.00
CA ASP A 399 -16.09 0.53 -32.75
C ASP A 399 -14.89 -0.40 -33.01
N ASP A 400 -13.93 0.08 -33.81
CA ASP A 400 -12.72 -0.67 -34.13
C ASP A 400 -11.51 0.24 -34.42
N TRP A 401 -10.31 -0.33 -34.30
CA TRP A 401 -9.03 0.35 -34.53
C TRP A 401 -8.43 -0.02 -35.88
N ILE A 402 -8.30 0.98 -36.74
CA ILE A 402 -7.75 0.85 -38.10
C ILE A 402 -6.26 1.24 -38.08
N PRO A 403 -5.36 0.42 -38.67
CA PRO A 403 -3.95 0.76 -38.77
C PRO A 403 -3.72 2.02 -39.61
N VAL A 404 -2.89 2.93 -39.11
CA VAL A 404 -2.40 4.11 -39.82
C VAL A 404 -0.99 3.83 -40.33
N PRO A 405 -0.62 4.30 -41.54
CA PRO A 405 0.73 4.12 -42.08
C PRO A 405 1.84 4.46 -41.08
N GLU A 406 2.91 3.68 -41.14
CA GLU A 406 4.01 3.75 -40.18
C GLU A 406 4.65 5.15 -40.13
N LEU A 407 4.99 5.55 -38.90
CA LEU A 407 5.91 6.63 -38.64
C LEU A 407 7.28 6.29 -39.25
N ARG A 408 7.96 7.31 -39.79
CA ARG A 408 9.37 7.16 -40.23
C ARG A 408 10.32 6.74 -39.11
N THR A 409 9.94 6.93 -37.85
CA THR A 409 10.75 6.63 -36.66
C THR A 409 9.89 6.13 -35.52
N ASN A 410 10.29 5.03 -34.89
CA ASN A 410 9.75 4.50 -33.63
C ASN A 410 10.00 5.49 -32.47
N ARG A 411 9.06 6.39 -32.19
CA ARG A 411 9.16 7.35 -31.08
C ARG A 411 8.27 6.95 -29.92
N CYS A 412 8.79 7.06 -28.70
CA CYS A 412 7.98 7.05 -27.49
C CYS A 412 8.07 8.39 -26.76
N ASN A 413 7.08 8.66 -25.90
CA ASN A 413 6.93 9.91 -25.15
C ASN A 413 6.94 11.19 -26.01
N ALA A 414 6.59 11.08 -27.29
CA ALA A 414 6.40 12.22 -28.17
C ALA A 414 5.07 12.90 -27.89
N GLY A 415 5.03 14.22 -28.07
CA GLY A 415 3.78 14.96 -28.07
C GLY A 415 3.01 14.69 -29.36
N VAL A 416 1.70 14.46 -29.27
CA VAL A 416 0.83 14.24 -30.44
C VAL A 416 -0.34 15.21 -30.36
N CYS A 417 -0.53 16.03 -31.39
CA CYS A 417 -1.59 17.04 -31.39
C CYS A 417 -2.14 17.31 -32.80
N ALA A 418 -3.42 17.62 -32.90
CA ALA A 418 -4.06 18.01 -34.16
C ALA A 418 -3.99 19.54 -34.34
N LEU A 419 -3.65 19.99 -35.55
CA LEU A 419 -3.71 21.40 -35.94
C LEU A 419 -3.96 21.51 -37.45
N ASN A 420 -4.90 22.36 -37.86
CA ASN A 420 -5.22 22.64 -39.26
C ASN A 420 -5.45 21.37 -40.11
N GLY A 421 -6.20 20.40 -39.56
CA GLY A 421 -6.53 19.16 -40.25
C GLY A 421 -5.35 18.17 -40.39
N LYS A 422 -4.24 18.39 -39.70
CA LYS A 422 -3.04 17.54 -39.73
C LYS A 422 -2.66 17.11 -38.32
N LEU A 423 -1.92 16.01 -38.23
CA LEU A 423 -1.42 15.45 -36.98
C LEU A 423 0.07 15.78 -36.82
N TYR A 424 0.42 16.46 -35.73
CA TYR A 424 1.79 16.85 -35.40
C TYR A 424 2.36 15.92 -34.33
N ILE A 425 3.56 15.43 -34.58
CA ILE A 425 4.33 14.55 -33.70
C ILE A 425 5.61 15.30 -33.32
N VAL A 426 5.72 15.68 -32.06
CA VAL A 426 6.70 16.68 -31.59
C VAL A 426 7.59 16.09 -30.50
N GLY A 427 8.91 16.14 -30.71
CA GLY A 427 9.91 15.64 -29.75
C GLY A 427 9.83 14.13 -29.54
N GLY A 428 9.94 13.70 -28.29
CA GLY A 428 9.97 12.29 -27.89
C GLY A 428 11.39 11.77 -27.72
N SER A 429 11.51 10.47 -27.52
CA SER A 429 12.80 9.77 -27.46
C SER A 429 12.78 8.57 -28.39
N ASP A 430 13.95 8.17 -28.84
CA ASP A 430 14.13 6.81 -29.30
C ASP A 430 13.89 5.85 -28.13
N PRO A 431 13.51 4.59 -28.38
CA PRO A 431 13.01 3.73 -27.32
C PRO A 431 14.10 3.24 -26.36
N TYR A 432 15.35 3.24 -26.83
CA TYR A 432 16.55 2.86 -26.08
C TYR A 432 17.29 4.06 -25.47
N GLY A 433 16.97 5.28 -25.91
CA GLY A 433 17.69 6.48 -25.51
C GLY A 433 16.90 7.34 -24.52
N GLN A 434 17.61 7.83 -23.50
CA GLN A 434 17.12 8.89 -22.60
C GLN A 434 17.33 10.29 -23.22
N LYS A 435 17.75 10.38 -24.49
CA LYS A 435 18.06 11.67 -25.13
C LYS A 435 16.82 12.19 -25.85
N GLY A 436 16.28 13.30 -25.40
CA GLY A 436 15.15 13.96 -26.08
C GLY A 436 15.49 14.33 -27.52
N LEU A 437 14.47 14.29 -28.38
CA LEU A 437 14.54 14.68 -29.78
C LEU A 437 14.05 16.12 -29.98
N LYS A 438 14.50 16.75 -31.07
CA LYS A 438 13.98 18.04 -31.55
C LYS A 438 13.02 17.88 -32.73
N ASN A 439 12.94 16.67 -33.28
CA ASN A 439 12.22 16.36 -34.50
C ASN A 439 10.73 16.69 -34.34
N CYS A 440 10.17 17.29 -35.38
CA CYS A 440 8.76 17.59 -35.49
C CYS A 440 8.30 17.13 -36.87
N ASP A 441 7.28 16.27 -36.90
CA ASP A 441 6.76 15.70 -38.14
C ASP A 441 5.26 15.85 -38.19
N VAL A 442 4.75 16.04 -39.40
CA VAL A 442 3.37 16.34 -39.69
C VAL A 442 2.83 15.26 -40.62
N PHE A 443 1.79 14.59 -40.17
CA PHE A 443 1.02 13.64 -40.96
C PHE A 443 -0.26 14.28 -41.48
N ASP A 444 -0.45 14.18 -42.79
CA ASP A 444 -1.68 14.59 -43.45
C ASP A 444 -2.56 13.34 -43.68
N PRO A 445 -3.73 13.23 -43.03
CA PRO A 445 -4.57 12.03 -43.13
C PRO A 445 -5.22 11.85 -44.51
N VAL A 446 -5.34 12.93 -45.29
CA VAL A 446 -5.96 12.91 -46.64
C VAL A 446 -4.99 12.34 -47.66
N THR A 447 -3.75 12.85 -47.66
CA THR A 447 -2.70 12.40 -48.58
C THR A 447 -1.95 11.16 -48.08
N LYS A 448 -2.06 10.86 -46.78
CA LYS A 448 -1.32 9.81 -46.07
C LYS A 448 0.20 9.99 -46.13
N LEU A 449 0.65 11.24 -46.22
CA LEU A 449 2.06 11.59 -46.32
C LEU A 449 2.58 12.25 -45.05
N TRP A 450 3.85 11.95 -44.75
CA TRP A 450 4.63 12.56 -43.67
C TRP A 450 5.55 13.64 -44.22
N THR A 451 5.51 14.81 -43.61
CA THR A 451 6.40 15.95 -43.89
C THR A 451 7.06 16.42 -42.60
N SER A 452 8.32 16.85 -42.66
CA SER A 452 8.99 17.41 -41.47
C SER A 452 8.70 18.90 -41.36
N CYS A 453 8.59 19.41 -40.13
CA CYS A 453 8.51 20.84 -39.85
C CYS A 453 9.70 21.31 -39.01
N ALA A 454 9.74 22.59 -38.66
CA ALA A 454 10.87 23.18 -37.95
C ALA A 454 11.15 22.43 -36.63
N PRO A 455 12.42 22.16 -36.32
CA PRO A 455 12.78 21.47 -35.09
C PRO A 455 12.59 22.38 -33.88
N LEU A 456 12.41 21.76 -32.71
CA LEU A 456 12.38 22.45 -31.43
C LEU A 456 13.71 23.16 -31.12
N ASN A 457 13.64 24.26 -30.37
CA ASN A 457 14.83 24.91 -29.84
C ASN A 457 15.51 24.03 -28.78
N ILE A 458 14.71 23.38 -27.93
CA ILE A 458 15.17 22.50 -26.85
C ILE A 458 14.65 21.09 -27.10
N ARG A 459 15.57 20.12 -27.05
CA ARG A 459 15.25 18.68 -27.16
C ARG A 459 14.46 18.25 -25.93
N ARG A 460 13.37 17.51 -26.14
CA ARG A 460 12.43 17.17 -25.06
C ARG A 460 11.66 15.88 -25.36
N HIS A 461 11.35 15.15 -24.29
CA HIS A 461 10.40 14.04 -24.28
C HIS A 461 9.49 14.15 -23.05
N GLN A 462 8.36 13.43 -23.03
CA GLN A 462 7.36 13.51 -21.95
C GLN A 462 6.82 14.94 -21.73
N SER A 463 6.81 15.77 -22.78
CA SER A 463 6.19 17.10 -22.74
C SER A 463 4.68 16.98 -22.94
N ALA A 464 3.93 17.87 -22.32
CA ALA A 464 2.53 18.05 -22.67
C ALA A 464 2.44 18.86 -23.98
N VAL A 465 1.52 18.51 -24.89
CA VAL A 465 1.25 19.32 -26.09
C VAL A 465 -0.25 19.55 -26.26
N CYS A 466 -0.60 20.73 -26.73
CA CYS A 466 -1.97 21.11 -27.05
C CYS A 466 -2.00 22.14 -28.18
N GLU A 467 -3.18 22.29 -28.77
CA GLU A 467 -3.50 23.35 -29.73
C GLU A 467 -4.36 24.41 -29.05
N LEU A 468 -4.04 25.68 -29.31
CA LEU A 468 -4.92 26.78 -28.94
C LEU A 468 -4.70 27.97 -29.88
N GLY A 469 -5.78 28.41 -30.53
CA GLY A 469 -5.79 29.64 -31.33
C GLY A 469 -4.94 29.55 -32.60
N GLY A 470 -4.80 28.36 -33.19
CA GLY A 470 -4.00 28.11 -34.40
C GLY A 470 -2.52 27.85 -34.12
N TYR A 471 -2.12 27.72 -32.86
CA TYR A 471 -0.73 27.46 -32.45
C TYR A 471 -0.64 26.15 -31.68
N LEU A 472 0.50 25.45 -31.80
CA LEU A 472 0.83 24.37 -30.87
C LEU A 472 1.66 24.91 -29.72
N TYR A 473 1.41 24.38 -28.53
CA TYR A 473 2.21 24.65 -27.33
C TYR A 473 2.81 23.35 -26.86
N ILE A 474 4.14 23.29 -26.74
CA ILE A 474 4.84 22.17 -26.12
C ILE A 474 5.45 22.61 -24.79
N ILE A 475 5.07 21.91 -23.73
CA ILE A 475 5.18 22.39 -22.36
C ILE A 475 6.00 21.41 -21.52
N GLY A 476 7.09 21.89 -20.93
CA GLY A 476 7.97 21.10 -20.08
C GLY A 476 8.54 19.88 -20.77
N GLY A 477 8.53 18.75 -20.07
CA GLY A 477 9.19 17.51 -20.45
C GLY A 477 10.55 17.34 -19.78
N ALA A 478 11.38 16.49 -20.36
CA ALA A 478 12.73 16.26 -19.88
C ALA A 478 13.76 16.33 -21.01
N GLU A 479 14.94 16.84 -20.65
CA GLU A 479 16.17 16.72 -21.41
C GLU A 479 17.11 15.82 -20.63
N SER A 480 17.23 14.55 -21.06
CA SER A 480 17.85 13.51 -20.23
C SER A 480 17.14 13.39 -18.89
N TRP A 481 17.83 13.66 -17.77
CA TRP A 481 17.24 13.54 -16.43
C TRP A 481 16.70 14.88 -15.92
N ASN A 482 16.96 15.98 -16.63
CA ASN A 482 16.56 17.32 -16.19
C ASN A 482 15.12 17.60 -16.61
N CYS A 483 14.25 17.84 -15.63
CA CYS A 483 12.90 18.32 -15.88
C CYS A 483 12.94 19.77 -16.37
N LEU A 484 12.10 20.10 -17.34
CA LEU A 484 12.05 21.41 -17.98
C LEU A 484 10.82 22.19 -17.51
N ASN A 485 10.97 23.50 -17.29
CA ASN A 485 9.85 24.43 -17.15
C ASN A 485 9.64 25.30 -18.42
N THR A 486 10.48 25.12 -19.44
CA THR A 486 10.42 25.91 -20.66
C THR A 486 9.25 25.49 -21.55
N VAL A 487 8.68 26.48 -22.24
CA VAL A 487 7.52 26.29 -23.12
C VAL A 487 7.83 26.90 -24.48
N GLU A 488 7.54 26.16 -25.54
CA GLU A 488 7.70 26.63 -26.92
C GLU A 488 6.35 26.65 -27.62
N ARG A 489 6.09 27.72 -28.38
CA ARG A 489 4.91 27.87 -29.23
C ARG A 489 5.30 27.75 -30.70
N TYR A 490 4.63 26.86 -31.42
CA TYR A 490 4.79 26.69 -32.86
C TYR A 490 3.81 27.55 -33.64
N ASN A 491 4.32 28.33 -34.59
CA ASN A 491 3.49 29.02 -35.58
C ASN A 491 3.57 28.26 -36.92
N PRO A 492 2.44 27.68 -37.41
CA PRO A 492 2.41 26.96 -38.68
C PRO A 492 2.58 27.87 -39.91
N GLU A 493 2.28 29.17 -39.82
CA GLU A 493 2.32 30.09 -40.97
C GLU A 493 3.75 30.40 -41.42
N ASN A 494 4.67 30.52 -40.46
CA ASN A 494 6.08 30.81 -40.73
C ASN A 494 7.00 29.63 -40.38
N ASN A 495 6.43 28.50 -39.94
CA ASN A 495 7.16 27.29 -39.56
C ASN A 495 8.26 27.57 -38.52
N THR A 496 7.90 28.17 -37.38
CA THR A 496 8.86 28.50 -36.32
C THR A 496 8.39 28.10 -34.92
N TRP A 497 9.33 27.69 -34.08
CA TRP A 497 9.13 27.52 -32.63
C TRP A 497 9.71 28.72 -31.88
N THR A 498 8.91 29.33 -31.01
CA THR A 498 9.30 30.48 -30.19
C THR A 498 9.20 30.12 -28.71
N LEU A 499 10.26 30.38 -27.93
CA LEU A 499 10.20 30.30 -26.47
C LEU A 499 9.27 31.38 -25.93
N ILE A 500 8.33 30.98 -25.08
CA ILE A 500 7.39 31.88 -24.40
C ILE A 500 7.68 31.87 -22.88
N ALA A 501 6.81 32.51 -22.08
CA ALA A 501 7.00 32.50 -20.63
C ALA A 501 7.13 31.06 -20.08
N PRO A 502 8.13 30.77 -19.25
CA PRO A 502 8.30 29.45 -18.64
C PRO A 502 7.30 29.25 -17.49
N MET A 503 6.98 27.99 -17.20
CA MET A 503 6.22 27.60 -16.00
C MET A 503 7.01 27.93 -14.72
N ASN A 504 6.31 28.03 -13.58
CA ASN A 504 6.96 28.22 -12.29
C ASN A 504 7.67 26.93 -11.84
N VAL A 505 7.07 25.77 -12.12
CA VAL A 505 7.61 24.45 -11.75
C VAL A 505 8.09 23.71 -13.00
N ALA A 506 9.28 23.11 -12.92
CA ALA A 506 9.79 22.21 -13.96
C ALA A 506 9.12 20.85 -13.85
N ARG A 507 8.67 20.29 -14.97
CA ARG A 507 7.81 19.08 -14.97
C ARG A 507 8.09 18.21 -16.19
N ARG A 508 8.24 16.91 -15.99
CA ARG A 508 8.08 15.90 -17.07
C ARG A 508 6.83 15.06 -16.83
N GLY A 509 6.21 14.57 -17.89
CA GLY A 509 5.02 13.73 -17.79
C GLY A 509 3.80 14.45 -17.20
N ALA A 510 3.73 15.78 -17.32
CA ALA A 510 2.52 16.52 -17.01
C ALA A 510 1.49 16.30 -18.12
N GLY A 511 0.20 16.49 -17.80
CA GLY A 511 -0.85 16.60 -18.81
C GLY A 511 -1.32 18.05 -18.97
N VAL A 512 -1.98 18.35 -20.09
CA VAL A 512 -2.50 19.69 -20.38
C VAL A 512 -3.93 19.60 -20.90
N ALA A 513 -4.78 20.51 -20.44
CA ALA A 513 -6.14 20.72 -20.94
C ALA A 513 -6.32 22.17 -21.40
N VAL A 514 -7.21 22.37 -22.38
CA VAL A 514 -7.56 23.70 -22.90
C VAL A 514 -8.97 24.02 -22.46
N LEU A 515 -9.14 25.07 -21.65
CA LEU A 515 -10.44 25.51 -21.15
C LEU A 515 -10.51 27.04 -21.18
N ASN A 516 -11.61 27.60 -21.68
CA ASN A 516 -11.86 29.05 -21.73
C ASN A 516 -10.69 29.87 -22.30
N GLY A 517 -10.10 29.36 -23.39
CA GLY A 517 -8.98 30.00 -24.11
C GLY A 517 -7.67 30.04 -23.32
N LYS A 518 -7.49 29.15 -22.34
CA LYS A 518 -6.30 29.06 -21.47
C LYS A 518 -5.81 27.63 -21.38
N LEU A 519 -4.53 27.47 -21.06
CA LEU A 519 -3.90 26.16 -20.91
C LEU A 519 -3.78 25.83 -19.43
N PHE A 520 -4.26 24.67 -19.00
CA PHE A 520 -4.13 24.17 -17.64
C PHE A 520 -3.19 22.98 -17.63
N VAL A 521 -2.01 23.14 -17.03
CA VAL A 521 -0.99 22.10 -16.91
C VAL A 521 -1.08 21.48 -15.54
N CYS A 522 -1.33 20.18 -15.51
CA CYS A 522 -1.65 19.46 -14.28
C CYS A 522 -0.60 18.37 -14.00
N GLY A 523 -0.11 18.35 -12.77
CA GLY A 523 0.77 17.29 -12.26
C GLY A 523 2.12 17.21 -12.96
N GLY A 524 2.60 15.99 -13.16
CA GLY A 524 3.92 15.65 -13.66
C GLY A 524 4.87 15.17 -12.56
N PHE A 525 6.15 15.07 -12.91
CA PHE A 525 7.27 14.78 -12.02
C PHE A 525 8.29 15.90 -12.12
N ASP A 526 8.72 16.45 -10.97
CA ASP A 526 9.58 17.64 -10.89
C ASP A 526 11.09 17.33 -10.83
N GLY A 527 11.46 16.05 -10.81
CA GLY A 527 12.81 15.57 -10.56
C GLY A 527 12.94 14.80 -9.25
N SER A 528 12.01 15.03 -8.31
CA SER A 528 12.00 14.41 -6.98
C SER A 528 10.67 13.72 -6.67
N HIS A 529 9.54 14.37 -6.95
CA HIS A 529 8.21 13.91 -6.58
C HIS A 529 7.27 13.88 -7.79
N ALA A 530 6.32 12.95 -7.78
CA ALA A 530 5.08 13.17 -8.52
C ALA A 530 4.32 14.31 -7.82
N ILE A 531 3.85 15.30 -8.58
CA ILE A 531 3.27 16.51 -8.01
C ILE A 531 1.77 16.61 -8.30
N SER A 532 1.05 17.34 -7.46
CA SER A 532 -0.37 17.69 -7.64
C SER A 532 -0.59 19.13 -8.09
N CYS A 533 0.49 19.91 -8.23
CA CYS A 533 0.42 21.32 -8.60
C CYS A 533 -0.22 21.52 -9.98
N VAL A 534 -0.99 22.61 -10.14
CA VAL A 534 -1.61 23.00 -11.40
C VAL A 534 -1.25 24.45 -11.74
N GLU A 535 -0.94 24.71 -13.01
CA GLU A 535 -0.62 26.05 -13.50
C GLU A 535 -1.43 26.39 -14.74
N MET A 536 -1.97 27.60 -14.77
CA MET A 536 -2.73 28.12 -15.90
C MET A 536 -1.89 29.13 -16.68
N TYR A 537 -1.80 28.96 -17.99
CA TYR A 537 -1.22 29.94 -18.90
C TYR A 537 -2.30 30.76 -19.58
N ASP A 538 -2.15 32.09 -19.53
CA ASP A 538 -2.99 33.04 -20.28
C ASP A 538 -2.22 33.56 -21.51
N PRO A 539 -2.60 33.15 -22.75
CA PRO A 539 -1.92 33.60 -23.96
C PRO A 539 -2.00 35.10 -24.22
N THR A 540 -3.01 35.78 -23.68
CA THR A 540 -3.20 37.24 -23.88
C THR A 540 -2.19 38.05 -23.08
N ARG A 541 -1.68 37.47 -21.99
CA ARG A 541 -0.75 38.10 -21.05
C ARG A 541 0.65 37.47 -21.09
N ASN A 542 0.79 36.30 -21.70
CA ASN A 542 2.02 35.51 -21.72
C ASN A 542 2.58 35.30 -20.30
N GLU A 543 1.73 34.82 -19.39
CA GLU A 543 2.08 34.57 -18.00
C GLU A 543 1.46 33.27 -17.47
N TRP A 544 2.10 32.69 -16.45
CA TRP A 544 1.63 31.51 -15.73
C TRP A 544 1.14 31.89 -14.34
N LYS A 545 0.04 31.27 -13.89
CA LYS A 545 -0.53 31.44 -12.56
C LYS A 545 -0.72 30.08 -11.90
N MET A 546 -0.32 29.96 -10.63
CA MET A 546 -0.63 28.79 -9.81
C MET A 546 -2.13 28.71 -9.53
N MET A 547 -2.69 27.51 -9.68
CA MET A 547 -4.10 27.19 -9.47
C MET A 547 -4.27 26.24 -8.28
N GLY A 548 -5.51 25.86 -7.95
CA GLY A 548 -5.79 24.85 -6.95
C GLY A 548 -5.13 23.51 -7.31
N ASN A 549 -4.53 22.86 -6.31
CA ASN A 549 -3.86 21.57 -6.50
C ASN A 549 -4.88 20.45 -6.69
N MET A 550 -4.50 19.43 -7.46
CA MET A 550 -5.21 18.16 -7.50
C MET A 550 -5.23 17.51 -6.11
N THR A 551 -6.26 16.72 -5.85
CA THR A 551 -6.40 15.96 -4.60
C THR A 551 -5.40 14.81 -4.50
N SER A 552 -4.93 14.30 -5.64
CA SER A 552 -3.87 13.29 -5.72
C SER A 552 -2.66 13.80 -6.54
N PRO A 553 -1.42 13.50 -6.15
CA PRO A 553 -0.26 13.70 -7.01
C PRO A 553 -0.30 12.77 -8.22
N ARG A 554 -0.05 13.30 -9.42
CA ARG A 554 -0.22 12.54 -10.67
C ARG A 554 0.89 12.85 -11.65
N SER A 555 1.82 11.91 -11.83
CA SER A 555 2.77 11.92 -12.95
C SER A 555 2.30 10.99 -14.05
N ASN A 556 2.51 11.38 -15.31
CA ASN A 556 2.13 10.59 -16.50
C ASN A 556 0.62 10.21 -16.52
N ALA A 557 -0.23 11.06 -15.95
CA ALA A 557 -1.69 10.91 -15.98
C ALA A 557 -2.30 11.41 -17.29
N GLY A 558 -3.57 11.07 -17.49
CA GLY A 558 -4.40 11.60 -18.55
C GLY A 558 -5.13 12.85 -18.09
N ILE A 559 -5.00 13.94 -18.86
CA ILE A 559 -5.67 15.22 -18.60
C ILE A 559 -6.44 15.59 -19.86
N ALA A 560 -7.74 15.87 -19.73
CA ALA A 560 -8.57 16.27 -20.87
C ALA A 560 -9.73 17.17 -20.40
N THR A 561 -10.24 18.00 -21.31
CA THR A 561 -11.47 18.76 -21.09
C THR A 561 -12.64 18.00 -21.69
N VAL A 562 -13.65 17.68 -20.90
CA VAL A 562 -14.89 17.04 -21.35
C VAL A 562 -16.05 17.99 -21.08
N GLY A 563 -16.75 18.39 -22.13
CA GLY A 563 -17.69 19.51 -22.06
C GLY A 563 -16.96 20.78 -21.66
N ASN A 564 -17.24 21.29 -20.45
CA ASN A 564 -16.61 22.49 -19.90
C ASN A 564 -15.84 22.22 -18.60
N THR A 565 -15.46 20.97 -18.37
CA THR A 565 -14.82 20.51 -17.12
C THR A 565 -13.51 19.80 -17.42
N ILE A 566 -12.46 20.10 -16.66
CA ILE A 566 -11.17 19.40 -16.77
C ILE A 566 -11.20 18.16 -15.89
N TYR A 567 -10.80 17.03 -16.46
CA TYR A 567 -10.64 15.75 -15.79
C TYR A 567 -9.16 15.39 -15.68
N ALA A 568 -8.77 14.84 -14.54
CA ALA A 568 -7.50 14.16 -14.34
C ALA A 568 -7.75 12.70 -14.00
N VAL A 569 -7.18 11.78 -14.78
CA VAL A 569 -7.42 10.35 -14.64
C VAL A 569 -6.12 9.54 -14.68
N GLY A 570 -6.02 8.56 -13.78
CA GLY A 570 -4.86 7.68 -13.66
C GLY A 570 -3.59 8.43 -13.26
N GLY A 571 -2.45 7.94 -13.77
CA GLY A 571 -1.10 8.41 -13.46
C GLY A 571 -0.37 7.54 -12.44
N PHE A 572 0.76 8.05 -11.97
CA PHE A 572 1.60 7.46 -10.94
C PHE A 572 1.90 8.51 -9.87
N ASP A 573 1.64 8.20 -8.60
CA ASP A 573 1.74 9.15 -7.48
C ASP A 573 3.12 9.16 -6.79
N GLY A 574 4.07 8.38 -7.30
CA GLY A 574 5.38 8.15 -6.69
C GLY A 574 5.51 6.76 -6.06
N ASN A 575 4.38 6.14 -5.72
CA ASN A 575 4.29 4.82 -5.13
C ASN A 575 3.45 3.87 -6.01
N GLU A 576 2.22 4.27 -6.34
CA GLU A 576 1.17 3.46 -6.96
C GLU A 576 0.74 4.00 -8.32
N PHE A 577 0.32 3.08 -9.20
CA PHE A 577 -0.38 3.44 -10.43
C PHE A 577 -1.85 3.64 -10.10
N LEU A 578 -2.40 4.78 -10.49
CA LEU A 578 -3.75 5.18 -10.13
C LEU A 578 -4.74 4.72 -11.18
N ASN A 579 -5.94 4.38 -10.72
CA ASN A 579 -7.15 4.21 -11.55
C ASN A 579 -8.22 5.27 -11.24
N THR A 580 -7.95 6.17 -10.29
CA THR A 580 -8.89 7.21 -9.84
C THR A 580 -9.02 8.33 -10.87
N VAL A 581 -10.16 9.02 -10.81
CA VAL A 581 -10.48 10.21 -11.60
C VAL A 581 -10.91 11.34 -10.67
N GLU A 582 -10.56 12.58 -11.00
CA GLU A 582 -10.99 13.78 -10.30
C GLU A 582 -11.26 14.93 -11.28
N VAL A 583 -12.11 15.87 -10.87
CA VAL A 583 -12.55 17.00 -11.70
C VAL A 583 -12.15 18.34 -11.11
N TYR A 584 -11.87 19.29 -11.99
CA TYR A 584 -11.58 20.67 -11.62
C TYR A 584 -12.83 21.54 -11.75
N ASN A 585 -13.17 22.27 -10.68
CA ASN A 585 -14.17 23.33 -10.71
C ASN A 585 -13.47 24.69 -10.92
N LEU A 586 -13.81 25.34 -12.04
CA LEU A 586 -13.20 26.61 -12.42
C LEU A 586 -13.63 27.78 -11.53
N GLU A 587 -14.88 27.80 -11.06
CA GLU A 587 -15.38 28.90 -10.22
C GLU A 587 -14.78 28.89 -8.82
N SER A 588 -14.68 27.71 -8.19
CA SER A 588 -14.08 27.57 -6.87
C SER A 588 -12.56 27.45 -6.91
N ASN A 589 -11.97 27.15 -8.08
CA ASN A 589 -10.56 26.84 -8.24
C ASN A 589 -10.12 25.65 -7.36
N GLU A 590 -10.94 24.61 -7.33
CA GLU A 590 -10.71 23.40 -6.51
C GLU A 590 -10.87 22.13 -7.34
N TRP A 591 -10.17 21.09 -6.91
CA TRP A 591 -10.32 19.73 -7.44
C TRP A 591 -11.17 18.88 -6.49
N SER A 592 -11.98 18.00 -7.05
CA SER A 592 -12.78 17.05 -6.28
C SER A 592 -12.79 15.66 -6.92
N PRO A 593 -12.60 14.59 -6.13
CA PRO A 593 -12.84 13.22 -6.58
C PRO A 593 -14.32 12.83 -6.45
N TYR A 594 -15.22 13.75 -6.06
CA TYR A 594 -16.64 13.48 -5.87
C TYR A 594 -17.48 14.00 -7.03
N THR A 595 -18.58 13.31 -7.32
CA THR A 595 -19.63 13.73 -8.25
C THR A 595 -20.99 13.75 -7.57
N LYS A 596 -21.90 14.56 -8.11
CA LYS A 596 -23.28 14.68 -7.64
C LYS A 596 -24.19 13.76 -8.46
N ILE A 597 -24.96 12.90 -7.79
CA ILE A 597 -25.98 12.08 -8.45
C ILE A 597 -27.37 12.63 -8.13
N PHE A 598 -28.20 12.76 -9.17
CA PHE A 598 -29.64 12.92 -9.04
C PHE A 598 -30.25 11.51 -8.94
N GLN A 599 -30.91 11.17 -7.82
CA GLN A 599 -31.80 10.01 -7.80
C GLN A 599 -33.08 10.37 -8.55
N PHE A 600 -33.51 9.50 -9.46
CA PHE A 600 -34.82 9.56 -10.12
C PHE A 600 -35.77 8.57 -9.47
#